data_AF-A0A0C2GLU1-F1
#
_entry.id   AF-A0A0C2GLU1-F1
#
_cell.length_a   1.000
_cell.length_b   1.000
_cell.length_c   1.000
_cell.angle_alpha   90.00
_cell.angle_beta   90.00
_cell.angle_gamma   90.00
#
_symmetry.space_group_name_H-M   'P 1'
#
loop_
_entity.id
_entity.type
_entity.pdbx_description
1 polymer ?
#
loop_
_entity_poly.entity_id
_entity_poly.type
_entity_poly.pdbx_seq_one_letter_code
_entity_poly.pdbx_strand_id
1 'polypeptide(L)' 'MPISEADRAKIEELRGLVKEHLTPYYDTDFNLLRWLKGHDYNLEIIKPKLINHLIMRKGVWDLDNLPDKPRNHAVHEHWK' A
#
# COMPACT_ATOMS: atom_id res chain seq x y z
N MET A 1 6.24 -7.26 16.79
CA MET A 1 7.32 -6.26 17.01
C MET A 1 6.67 -4.89 16.99
N PRO A 2 6.80 -4.09 18.05
CA PRO A 2 6.26 -2.73 18.05
C PRO A 2 6.98 -1.87 17.00
N ILE A 3 6.27 -0.91 16.40
CA ILE A 3 6.85 0.09 15.51
C ILE A 3 7.68 1.05 16.37
N SER A 4 8.94 1.26 16.00
CA SER A 4 9.82 2.19 16.72
C SER A 4 9.37 3.64 16.52
N GLU A 5 9.73 4.54 17.44
CA GLU A 5 9.39 5.96 17.26
C GLU A 5 10.07 6.58 16.02
N ALA A 6 11.26 6.11 15.67
CA ALA A 6 11.93 6.50 14.43
C ALA A 6 11.16 6.04 13.19
N ASP A 7 10.66 4.80 13.19
CA ASP A 7 9.79 4.29 12.14
C ASP A 7 8.49 5.09 12.05
N ARG A 8 7.87 5.41 13.20
CA ARG A 8 6.64 6.19 13.27
C ARG A 8 6.80 7.56 12.64
N ALA A 9 7.90 8.26 12.94
CA ALA A 9 8.20 9.56 12.32
C ALA A 9 8.33 9.46 10.79
N LYS A 10 8.99 8.41 10.29
CA LYS A 10 9.15 8.18 8.84
C LYS A 10 7.86 7.73 8.15
N ILE A 11 7.01 6.99 8.85
CA ILE A 11 5.67 6.63 8.38
C ILE A 11 4.84 7.90 8.17
N GLU A 12 4.82 8.81 9.14
CA GLU A 12 4.06 10.06 9.02
C GLU A 12 4.60 10.98 7.92
N GLU A 13 5.93 11.07 7.76
CA GLU A 13 6.55 11.80 6.64
C GLU A 13 6.10 11.22 5.29
N LEU A 14 6.20 9.90 5.11
CA LEU A 14 5.77 9.24 3.88
C LEU A 14 4.25 9.38 3.65
N ARG A 15 3.44 9.24 4.72
CA ARG A 15 1.97 9.39 4.67
C ARG A 15 1.62 10.77 4.13
N GLY A 16 2.27 11.82 4.62
CA GLY A 16 2.11 13.19 4.13
C GLY A 16 2.46 13.33 2.64
N LEU A 17 3.58 12.74 2.21
CA LEU A 17 4.06 12.82 0.82
C LEU A 17 3.15 12.16 -0.22
N VAL A 18 2.34 11.16 0.18
CA VAL A 18 1.50 10.37 -0.72
C VAL A 18 0.00 10.43 -0.39
N LYS A 19 -0.40 11.31 0.53
CA LYS A 19 -1.75 11.41 1.11
C LYS A 19 -2.87 11.47 0.08
N GLU A 20 -2.67 12.21 -1.01
CA GLU A 20 -3.66 12.38 -2.09
C GLU A 20 -4.00 11.07 -2.82
N HIS A 21 -3.11 10.07 -2.73
CA HIS A 21 -3.26 8.78 -3.39
C HIS A 21 -3.67 7.65 -2.46
N LEU A 22 -3.59 7.85 -1.14
CA LEU A 22 -3.96 6.84 -0.15
C LEU A 22 -5.45 6.53 -0.16
N THR A 23 -5.77 5.29 0.17
CA THR A 23 -7.13 4.79 0.40
C THR A 23 -7.23 4.27 1.83
N PRO A 24 -8.43 4.17 2.43
CA PRO A 24 -8.59 3.62 3.77
C PRO A 24 -8.02 2.20 3.92
N TYR A 25 -8.10 1.37 2.86
CA TYR A 25 -7.53 0.03 2.85
C TYR A 25 -6.00 0.06 2.99
N TYR A 26 -5.36 1.06 2.37
CA TYR A 26 -3.91 1.10 2.25
C TYR A 26 -3.24 1.97 3.32
N ASP A 27 -3.93 2.95 3.89
CA ASP A 27 -3.44 3.89 4.90
C ASP A 27 -3.26 3.25 6.29
N THR A 28 -2.29 2.36 6.39
CA THR A 28 -1.87 1.73 7.65
C THR A 28 -0.37 1.87 7.87
N ASP A 29 0.02 1.96 9.13
CA ASP A 29 1.43 2.08 9.52
C ASP A 29 2.27 0.93 8.93
N PHE A 30 1.75 -0.30 8.92
CA PHE A 30 2.46 -1.46 8.38
C PHE A 30 2.61 -1.42 6.86
N ASN A 31 1.58 -0.96 6.13
CA ASN A 31 1.68 -0.81 4.69
C ASN A 31 2.70 0.26 4.29
N LEU A 32 2.82 1.35 5.04
CA LEU A 32 3.82 2.38 4.76
C LEU A 32 5.22 1.92 5.21
N LEU A 33 5.31 1.25 6.37
CA LEU A 33 6.56 0.72 6.89
C LEU A 33 7.19 -0.32 5.96
N ARG A 34 6.39 -1.17 5.29
CA ARG A 34 6.92 -2.15 4.33
C ARG A 34 7.62 -1.48 3.15
N TRP A 35 7.12 -0.33 2.69
CA TRP A 35 7.75 0.44 1.62
C TRP A 35 9.03 1.13 2.09
N LEU A 36 9.00 1.70 3.30
CA LEU A 36 10.19 2.28 3.94
C LEU A 36 11.30 1.23 4.07
N LYS A 37 11.01 0.06 4.66
CA LYS A 37 12.00 -1.00 4.83
C LYS A 37 12.44 -1.64 3.51
N GLY A 38 11.52 -1.82 2.56
CA GLY A 38 11.81 -2.44 1.27
C GLY A 38 12.69 -1.60 0.33
N HIS A 39 12.91 -0.32 0.65
CA HIS A 39 13.71 0.61 -0.13
C HIS A 39 14.67 1.42 0.75
N ASP A 40 15.12 0.85 1.87
CA ASP A 40 16.14 1.43 2.76
C ASP A 40 15.84 2.88 3.17
N TYR A 41 14.56 3.19 3.41
CA TYR A 41 14.04 4.51 3.78
C TYR A 41 14.36 5.62 2.76
N ASN A 42 14.70 5.27 1.52
CA ASN A 42 15.00 6.22 0.45
C ASN A 42 13.71 6.81 -0.15
N LEU A 43 13.27 7.96 0.38
CA LEU A 43 12.02 8.61 -0.02
C LEU A 43 12.00 9.06 -1.49
N GLU A 44 13.15 9.38 -2.08
CA GLU A 44 13.26 9.75 -3.50
C GLU A 44 12.86 8.60 -4.43
N ILE A 45 13.17 7.36 -4.02
CA ILE A 45 12.76 6.15 -4.73
C ILE A 45 11.32 5.75 -4.38
N ILE A 46 10.98 5.80 -3.09
CA ILE A 46 9.70 5.32 -2.59
C ILE A 46 8.55 6.15 -3.14
N LYS A 47 8.63 7.48 -3.06
CA LYS A 47 7.51 8.38 -3.41
C LYS A 47 6.95 8.11 -4.80
N PRO A 48 7.72 8.16 -5.91
CA PRO A 48 7.17 7.94 -7.24
C PRO A 48 6.65 6.50 -7.44
N LYS A 49 7.31 5.50 -6.85
CA LYS A 49 6.87 4.09 -6.94
C LYS A 49 5.57 3.85 -6.20
N LEU A 50 5.46 4.37 -4.99
CA LEU A 50 4.28 4.21 -4.14
C LEU A 50 3.08 4.94 -4.75
N ILE A 51 3.25 6.15 -5.28
CA ILE A 51 2.17 6.86 -5.98
C ILE A 51 1.65 6.02 -7.16
N ASN A 52 2.53 5.51 -8.01
CA ASN A 52 2.12 4.65 -9.13
C ASN A 52 1.42 3.38 -8.66
N HIS A 53 1.92 2.76 -7.58
CA HIS A 53 1.27 1.61 -6.96
C HIS A 53 -0.15 1.94 -6.48
N LEU A 54 -0.32 3.05 -5.75
CA LEU A 54 -1.60 3.48 -5.21
C LEU A 54 -2.61 3.85 -6.32
N ILE A 55 -2.17 4.55 -7.36
CA ILE A 55 -3.00 4.87 -8.53
C ILE A 55 -3.48 3.58 -9.21
N MET A 56 -2.58 2.60 -9.41
CA MET A 56 -2.94 1.32 -10.00
C MET A 56 -3.97 0.57 -9.13
N ARG A 57 -3.76 0.56 -7.81
CA ARG A 57 -4.67 -0.10 -6.85
C ARG A 57 -6.08 0.50 -6.85
N LYS A 58 -6.20 1.84 -6.80
CA LYS A 58 -7.51 2.53 -6.76
C LYS A 58 -8.13 2.79 -8.13
N GLY A 59 -7.37 2.60 -9.20
CA GLY A 59 -7.77 2.88 -10.57
C GLY A 59 -8.64 1.77 -11.17
N VAL A 60 -8.46 1.51 -12.46
CA VAL A 60 -9.28 0.56 -13.24
C VAL A 60 -9.31 -0.84 -12.63
N TRP A 61 -8.24 -1.26 -11.96
CA TRP A 61 -8.15 -2.59 -11.35
C TRP A 61 -8.93 -2.73 -10.04
N ASP A 62 -9.13 -1.61 -9.31
CA ASP A 62 -9.87 -1.57 -8.04
C ASP A 62 -9.49 -2.74 -7.10
N LEU A 63 -8.19 -2.82 -6.81
CA LEU A 63 -7.57 -3.92 -6.08
C LEU A 63 -7.89 -3.91 -4.58
N ASP A 64 -8.29 -2.76 -4.04
CA ASP A 64 -8.64 -2.63 -2.63
C ASP A 64 -9.96 -3.35 -2.31
N ASN A 65 -10.89 -3.40 -3.26
CA ASN A 65 -12.18 -4.09 -3.13
C ASN A 65 -12.21 -5.45 -3.83
N LEU A 66 -11.10 -5.90 -4.42
CA LEU A 66 -11.02 -7.19 -5.13
C LEU A 66 -11.41 -8.40 -4.24
N PRO A 67 -11.04 -8.49 -2.95
CA PRO A 67 -11.44 -9.61 -2.11
C PRO A 67 -12.95 -9.73 -1.89
N ASP A 68 -13.68 -8.61 -1.97
CA ASP A 68 -15.13 -8.55 -1.77
C ASP A 68 -15.92 -8.85 -3.05
N LYS A 69 -15.24 -8.87 -4.20
CA LYS A 69 -15.86 -9.21 -5.48
C LYS A 69 -16.21 -10.70 -5.52
N PRO A 70 -17.33 -11.09 -6.16
CA PRO A 70 -17.69 -12.50 -6.32
C PRO A 70 -16.55 -13.32 -6.95
N ARG A 71 -16.25 -14.48 -6.37
CA ARG A 71 -15.24 -15.41 -6.88
C ARG A 71 -15.79 -16.24 -8.04
N ASN A 72 -16.07 -15.60 -9.17
CA ASN A 72 -16.68 -16.22 -10.35
C ASN A 72 -15.69 -16.51 -11.51
N HIS A 73 -14.42 -16.18 -11.37
CA HIS A 73 -13.38 -16.58 -12.32
C HIS A 73 -13.12 -18.10 -12.26
N ALA A 74 -12.89 -18.75 -13.42
CA ALA A 74 -12.67 -20.20 -13.53
C ALA A 74 -11.55 -20.73 -12.63
N VAL A 75 -10.53 -19.90 -12.34
CA VAL A 75 -9.44 -20.24 -11.39
C VAL A 75 -9.98 -20.60 -10.00
N HIS A 76 -11.09 -20.01 -9.57
CA HIS A 76 -11.68 -20.26 -8.26
C HIS A 76 -12.33 -21.65 -8.15
N GLU A 77 -12.66 -22.29 -9.27
CA GLU A 77 -13.14 -23.69 -9.29
C GLU A 77 -12.05 -24.67 -8.87
N HIS A 78 -10.78 -24.26 -9.03
CA HIS A 78 -9.60 -25.09 -8.73
C HIS A 78 -8.87 -24.66 -7.45
N TRP A 79 -9.29 -23.57 -6.81
CA TRP A 79 -8.72 -23.08 -5.56
C TRP A 79 -9.54 -23.61 -4.38
N LYS A 80 -9.14 -24.77 -3.83
CA LYS A 80 -9.70 -25.33 -2.60
C LYS A 80 -9.13 -24.68 -1.35
#